data_AF-A0A3M6K249-F1
#
_entry.id   AF-A0A3M6K249-F1
#
_cell.length_a   1.000
_cell.length_b   1.000
_cell.length_c   1.000
_cell.angle_alpha   90.00
_cell.angle_beta   90.00
_cell.angle_gamma   90.00
#
_symmetry.space_group_name_H-M   'P 1'
#
loop_
_entity.id
_entity.type
_entity.pdbx_description
1 polymer ?
#
loop_
_entity_poly.entity_id
_entity_poly.type
_entity_poly.pdbx_seq_one_letter_code
_entity_poly.pdbx_strand_id
1 'polypeptide(L)' 'MKIWIDILTPKQLLFSEPIIEKLGQKHKILCTSREYNEVSKLAKIRDFDLIFVGKHGGGDKESKLRASIDRIEKLSKKIK' A
#
# COMPACT_ATOMS: atom_id res chain seq x y z
N MET A 1 8.10 9.39 -15.40
CA MET A 1 8.32 7.97 -15.05
C MET A 1 7.04 7.42 -14.41
N LYS A 2 6.86 6.10 -14.39
CA LYS A 2 5.85 5.45 -13.55
C LYS A 2 6.54 5.08 -12.23
N ILE A 3 5.97 5.46 -11.10
CA ILE A 3 6.51 5.18 -9.76
C ILE A 3 5.47 4.37 -9.00
N TRP A 4 5.89 3.29 -8.37
CA TRP A 4 5.04 2.48 -7.49
C TRP A 4 5.59 2.57 -6.06
N ILE A 5 4.72 2.95 -5.12
CA ILE A 5 5.03 3.04 -3.69
C ILE A 5 4.12 2.07 -2.94
N ASP A 6 4.73 1.13 -2.21
CA ASP A 6 3.99 0.17 -1.40
C ASP A 6 3.99 0.57 0.08
N ILE A 7 2.80 0.91 0.60
CA ILE A 7 2.59 1.53 1.92
C ILE A 7 1.92 0.51 2.83
N LEU A 8 2.70 -0.24 3.60
CA LEU A 8 2.22 -1.38 4.40
C LEU A 8 1.98 -1.06 5.88
N THR A 9 2.36 0.14 6.32
CA THR A 9 2.26 0.60 7.71
C THR A 9 1.84 2.06 7.81
N PRO A 10 1.27 2.51 8.95
CA PRO A 10 0.89 3.91 9.14
C PRO A 10 2.08 4.88 9.03
N LYS A 11 3.26 4.48 9.48
CA LYS A 11 4.49 5.30 9.38
C LYS A 11 4.89 5.52 7.94
N GLN A 12 4.85 4.48 7.11
CA GLN A 12 5.14 4.58 5.68
C GLN A 12 4.17 5.54 4.99
N LEU A 13 2.89 5.57 5.37
CA LEU A 13 1.91 6.50 4.82
C LEU A 13 2.34 7.95 5.07
N LEU A 14 2.66 8.28 6.32
CA LEU A 14 3.09 9.63 6.71
C LEU A 14 4.40 10.04 6.01
N PHE A 15 5.35 9.12 5.87
CA PHE A 15 6.59 9.41 5.14
C PHE A 15 6.39 9.52 3.62
N SER A 16 5.41 8.81 3.07
CA SER A 16 5.13 8.82 1.63
C SER A 16 4.40 10.08 1.16
N GLU A 17 3.64 10.73 2.04
CA GLU A 17 2.86 11.94 1.74
C GLU A 17 3.70 13.06 1.08
N PRO A 18 4.82 13.54 1.67
CA PRO A 18 5.65 14.57 1.03
C PRO A 18 6.37 14.06 -0.23
N ILE A 19 6.63 12.75 -0.34
CA ILE A 19 7.25 12.15 -1.52
C ILE A 19 6.27 12.20 -2.69
N ILE A 20 5.00 11.86 -2.46
CA ILE A 20 3.94 11.85 -3.46
C ILE A 20 3.59 13.27 -3.89
N GLU A 21 3.50 14.21 -2.95
CA GLU A 21 3.25 15.62 -3.26
C GLU A 21 4.31 16.18 -4.22
N LYS A 22 5.60 15.86 -3.96
CA LYS A 22 6.70 16.37 -4.78
C LYS A 22 6.83 15.64 -6.12
N LEU A 23 6.77 14.31 -6.13
CA LEU A 23 6.99 13.51 -7.34
C LEU A 23 5.75 13.43 -8.24
N GLY A 24 4.55 13.52 -7.65
CA GLY A 24 3.26 13.45 -8.35
C GLY A 24 3.04 14.60 -9.34
N GLN A 25 3.70 15.74 -9.14
CA GLN A 25 3.67 16.88 -10.06
C GLN A 25 4.26 16.55 -11.44
N LYS A 26 5.16 15.57 -11.53
CA LYS A 26 5.91 15.25 -12.76
C LYS A 26 5.77 13.79 -13.20
N HIS A 27 5.28 12.92 -12.33
CA HIS A 27 5.29 11.48 -12.52
C HIS A 27 3.95 10.86 -12.13
N LYS A 28 3.58 9.77 -12.80
CA LYS A 28 2.40 8.98 -12.41
C LYS A 28 2.78 8.08 -11.24
N ILE A 29 2.07 8.21 -10.13
CA ILE A 29 2.31 7.44 -8.92
C ILE A 29 1.16 6.46 -8.70
N LEU A 30 1.51 5.21 -8.44
CA LEU A 30 0.61 4.19 -7.96
C LEU A 30 0.94 3.93 -6.48
N CYS A 31 -0.05 4.10 -5.60
CA CYS A 31 0.11 3.75 -4.19
C CYS A 31 -0.72 2.51 -3.86
N THR A 32 -0.06 1.49 -3.32
CA THR A 32 -0.74 0.27 -2.86
C THR A 32 -0.59 0.09 -1.37
N SER A 33 -1.52 -0.66 -0.79
CA SER A 33 -1.42 -1.13 0.59
C SER A 33 -1.99 -2.54 0.71
N ARG A 34 -1.98 -3.08 1.92
CA ARG A 34 -2.76 -4.26 2.32
C ARG A 34 -3.88 -3.79 3.23
N GLU A 35 -4.99 -4.52 3.27
CA GLU A 35 -6.05 -4.24 4.25
C GLU A 35 -5.50 -4.42 5.67
N TYR A 36 -5.37 -3.29 6.36
CA TYR A 36 -4.92 -3.19 7.74
C TYR A 36 -5.57 -1.95 8.35
N ASN A 37 -6.32 -2.15 9.44
CA ASN A 37 -7.26 -1.17 9.97
C ASN A 37 -6.63 0.21 10.19
N GLU A 38 -5.42 0.26 10.74
CA GLU A 38 -4.72 1.48 11.09
C GLU A 38 -4.32 2.26 9.83
N VAL A 39 -3.88 1.58 8.77
CA VAL A 39 -3.54 2.23 7.50
C VAL A 39 -4.81 2.70 6.80
N SER A 40 -5.85 1.88 6.72
CA SER A 40 -7.11 2.24 6.07
C SER A 40 -7.81 3.41 6.75
N LYS A 41 -7.77 3.49 8.09
CA LYS A 41 -8.30 4.64 8.83
C LYS A 41 -7.46 5.89 8.61
N LEU A 42 -6.14 5.78 8.69
CA LEU A 42 -5.26 6.94 8.49
C LEU A 42 -5.35 7.49 7.06
N ALA A 43 -5.44 6.62 6.05
CA ALA A 43 -5.63 7.02 4.67
C ALA A 43 -6.91 7.84 4.48
N LYS A 44 -8.02 7.43 5.10
CA LYS A 44 -9.27 8.20 5.09
C LYS A 44 -9.12 9.56 5.76
N ILE A 45 -8.44 9.64 6.90
CA ILE A 45 -8.20 10.89 7.63
C ILE A 45 -7.37 11.88 6.79
N ARG A 46 -6.42 11.36 6.00
CA ARG A 46 -5.47 12.14 5.20
C ARG A 46 -5.92 12.32 3.74
N ASP A 47 -7.12 11.85 3.38
CA ASP A 47 -7.61 11.81 1.99
C ASP A 47 -6.58 11.20 1.01
N PHE A 48 -5.98 10.10 1.43
CA PHE A 48 -4.87 9.47 0.73
C PHE A 48 -5.38 8.34 -0.17
N ASP A 49 -5.18 8.49 -1.48
CA ASP A 49 -5.59 7.48 -2.47
C ASP A 49 -4.69 6.24 -2.41
N LEU A 50 -5.24 5.14 -1.87
CA LEU A 50 -4.58 3.85 -1.75
C LEU A 50 -5.38 2.76 -2.43
N ILE A 51 -4.71 1.98 -3.28
CA ILE A 51 -5.24 0.74 -3.79
C ILE A 51 -4.91 -0.39 -2.81
N PHE A 52 -5.93 -0.89 -2.12
CA PHE A 52 -5.78 -2.05 -1.25
C PHE A 52 -5.66 -3.34 -2.07
N VAL A 53 -4.61 -4.11 -1.79
CA VAL A 53 -4.32 -5.39 -2.43
C VAL A 53 -3.94 -6.39 -1.34
N GLY A 54 -4.75 -7.43 -1.20
CA GLY A 54 -4.59 -8.44 -0.15
C GLY A 54 -4.86 -7.89 1.25
N LYS A 55 -4.63 -8.73 2.26
CA LYS A 55 -4.99 -8.44 3.67
C LYS A 55 -3.86 -8.78 4.62
N HIS A 56 -3.99 -8.34 5.87
CA HIS A 56 -3.14 -8.81 6.96
C HIS A 56 -3.44 -10.29 7.29
N GLY A 57 -2.38 -11.09 7.51
CA GLY A 57 -2.51 -12.53 7.82
C GLY A 57 -2.73 -12.86 9.30
N GLY A 58 -3.11 -11.88 10.13
CA GLY A 58 -3.37 -12.09 11.57
C GLY A 58 -2.10 -12.28 12.40
N GLY A 59 -2.21 -12.93 13.56
CA GLY A 59 -1.09 -13.14 14.49
C GLY A 59 -0.13 -14.27 14.10
N ASP A 60 -0.67 -15.34 13.52
CA ASP A 60 0.03 -16.57 13.16
C ASP A 60 1.01 -16.40 11.98
N LYS A 61 2.14 -17.12 12.01
CA LYS A 61 3.21 -17.02 11.00
C LYS A 61 2.81 -17.63 9.66
N GLU A 62 2.17 -18.80 9.67
CA GLU A 62 1.75 -19.47 8.44
C GLU A 62 0.70 -18.62 7.70
N SER A 63 -0.27 -18.10 8.45
CA SER A 63 -1.32 -17.23 7.94
C SER A 63 -0.75 -15.93 7.35
N LYS A 64 0.28 -15.33 7.97
CA LYS A 64 1.03 -14.20 7.40
C LYS A 64 1.71 -14.55 6.09
N LEU A 65 2.37 -15.70 6.01
CA LEU A 65 3.06 -16.14 4.80
C LEU A 65 2.08 -16.38 3.66
N ARG A 66 0.98 -17.11 3.91
CA ARG A 66 -0.08 -17.36 2.92
C ARG A 66 -0.72 -16.06 2.41
N ALA A 67 -1.04 -15.13 3.32
CA ALA A 67 -1.57 -13.81 2.95
C ALA A 67 -0.57 -12.99 2.11
N SER A 68 0.74 -13.10 2.41
CA SER A 68 1.78 -12.43 1.63
C SER A 68 1.90 -13.00 0.22
N ILE A 69 1.83 -14.33 0.05
CA ILE A 69 1.89 -14.98 -1.26
C ILE A 69 0.69 -14.58 -2.12
N ASP A 70 -0.53 -14.70 -1.59
CA ASP A 70 -1.77 -14.28 -2.27
C ASP A 70 -1.69 -12.81 -2.73
N ARG A 71 -1.17 -11.94 -1.87
CA ARG A 71 -0.99 -10.52 -2.20
C ARG A 71 -0.01 -10.31 -3.36
N ILE A 72 1.13 -10.99 -3.34
CA ILE A 72 2.15 -10.86 -4.39
C ILE A 72 1.57 -11.31 -5.74
N GLU A 73 0.80 -12.39 -5.76
CA GLU A 73 0.11 -12.86 -6.97
C GLU A 73 -0.93 -11.84 -7.48
N LYS A 74 -1.65 -11.17 -6.58
CA LYS A 74 -2.59 -10.10 -6.95
C LYS A 74 -1.88 -8.85 -7.48
N LEU A 75 -0.74 -8.50 -6.89
CA LEU A 75 0.07 -7.36 -7.31
C LEU A 75 0.66 -7.57 -8.70
N SER A 76 1.14 -8.77 -9.01
CA SER A 76 1.71 -9.09 -10.34
C SER A 76 0.70 -8.87 -11.48
N LYS A 77 -0.60 -8.98 -11.18
CA LYS A 77 -1.68 -8.71 -12.15
C LYS A 77 -2.00 -7.22 -12.31
N LYS A 78 -1.64 -6.38 -11.34
CA LYS A 78 -1.89 -4.93 -11.33
C LYS A 78 -0.73 -4.10 -11.90
N ILE A 79 0.51 -4.54 -11.67
CA ILE A 79 1.71 -3.78 -12.04
C ILE A 79 2.13 -4.20 -13.46
N LYS A 80 2.08 -3.26 -14.40
CA LYS A 80 2.42 -3.43 -15.83
C LYS A 80 3.32 -2.32 -16.35
#